data_AF-A0A5C5TBA4-F1
#
_entry.id   AF-A0A5C5TBA4-F1
#
_cell.length_a   1.000
_cell.length_b   1.000
_cell.length_c   1.000
_cell.angle_alpha   90.00
_cell.angle_beta   90.00
_cell.angle_gamma   90.00
#
_symmetry.space_group_name_H-M   'P 1'
#
loop_
_entity.id
_entity.type
_entity.pdbx_description
1 polymer ?
#
loop_
_entity_poly.entity_id
_entity_poly.type
_entity_poly.pdbx_seq_one_letter_code
_entity_poly.pdbx_strand_id
1 'polypeptide(L)'
;MGCTFGRDTTLGRDTTLGRDTTLGRDTTLGRDTTLGRDTTLGRDTTLGRDTTLGRDTTLGRDTTLGRDTTLGRDTTLGRDTTLGRDATLGRDTTLGRDTTLGRDTTLGRDTTLGRDTTLGRDTTLGRDT
;
A
#
# COMPACT_ATOMS: atom_id res chain seq x y z
N MET A 1 -9.18 -10.44 -18.41
CA MET A 1 -8.41 -10.30 -17.17
C MET A 1 -7.03 -9.80 -17.53
N GLY A 2 -6.79 -8.52 -17.36
CA GLY A 2 -5.59 -7.85 -17.86
C GLY A 2 -5.24 -6.68 -16.96
N CYS A 3 -3.97 -6.31 -16.93
CA CYS A 3 -3.54 -5.15 -16.17
C CYS A 3 -3.86 -3.88 -16.96
N THR A 4 -4.30 -2.83 -16.26
CA THR A 4 -4.52 -1.51 -16.84
C THR A 4 -3.51 -0.52 -16.28
N PHE A 5 -3.00 0.34 -17.15
CA PHE A 5 -1.96 1.31 -16.82
C PHE A 5 -2.45 2.71 -17.14
N GLY A 6 -2.46 3.57 -16.12
CA GLY A 6 -2.64 4.99 -16.28
C GLY A 6 -1.48 5.62 -17.02
N ARG A 7 -1.72 6.81 -17.57
CA ARG A 7 -0.66 7.62 -18.19
C ARG A 7 0.43 7.94 -17.15
N ASP A 8 1.67 8.07 -17.61
CA ASP A 8 2.82 8.45 -16.79
C ASP A 8 3.10 7.43 -15.65
N THR A 9 2.79 6.15 -15.90
CA THR A 9 3.16 5.05 -15.00
C THR A 9 4.61 4.65 -15.20
N THR A 10 5.37 4.56 -14.12
CA THR A 10 6.75 4.08 -14.10
C THR A 10 6.87 2.78 -13.32
N LEU A 11 7.49 1.76 -13.92
CA LEU A 11 7.72 0.46 -13.29
C LEU A 11 9.22 0.30 -12.99
N GLY A 12 9.56 0.03 -11.74
CA GLY A 12 10.91 -0.32 -11.33
C GLY A 12 11.34 -1.68 -11.87
N ARG A 13 12.64 -1.95 -11.87
CA ARG A 13 13.18 -3.27 -12.21
C ARG A 13 12.61 -4.33 -11.25
N ASP A 14 12.41 -5.54 -11.76
CA ASP A 14 11.94 -6.70 -10.98
C ASP A 14 10.53 -6.49 -10.39
N THR A 15 9.73 -5.62 -11.03
CA THR A 15 8.31 -5.45 -10.70
C THR A 15 7.49 -6.64 -11.20
N THR A 16 6.69 -7.22 -10.32
CA THR A 16 5.73 -8.29 -10.65
C THR A 16 4.30 -7.77 -10.46
N LEU A 17 3.46 -7.99 -11.46
CA LEU A 17 2.06 -7.57 -11.47
C LEU A 17 1.13 -8.78 -11.48
N GLY A 18 0.23 -8.88 -10.49
CA GLY A 18 -0.83 -9.86 -10.44
C GLY A 18 -1.90 -9.60 -11.51
N ARG A 19 -2.74 -10.62 -11.76
CA ARG A 19 -3.90 -10.45 -12.65
C ARG A 19 -4.84 -9.37 -12.13
N ASP A 20 -5.49 -8.69 -13.07
CA ASP A 20 -6.50 -7.67 -12.79
C ASP A 20 -5.97 -6.50 -11.94
N THR A 21 -4.68 -6.18 -12.14
CA THR A 21 -4.05 -4.99 -11.54
C THR A 21 -4.43 -3.72 -12.30
N THR A 22 -4.83 -2.68 -11.59
CA THR A 22 -5.11 -1.35 -12.15
C THR A 22 -4.15 -0.33 -11.55
N LEU A 23 -3.36 0.34 -12.39
CA LEU A 23 -2.46 1.42 -11.98
C LEU A 23 -3.06 2.76 -12.42
N GLY A 24 -3.25 3.69 -11.50
CA GLY A 24 -3.73 5.04 -11.78
C GLY A 24 -2.70 5.87 -12.57
N ARG A 25 -3.10 7.07 -12.99
CA ARG A 25 -2.16 8.03 -13.59
C ARG A 25 -1.10 8.45 -12.57
N ASP A 26 0.10 8.74 -13.04
CA ASP A 26 1.21 9.25 -12.20
C ASP A 26 1.60 8.23 -11.11
N THR A 27 1.52 6.94 -11.44
CA THR A 27 1.91 5.85 -10.54
C THR A 27 3.40 5.52 -10.70
N THR A 28 4.13 5.45 -9.60
CA THR A 28 5.54 5.02 -9.61
C THR A 28 5.71 3.78 -8.74
N LEU A 29 6.22 2.69 -9.31
CA LEU A 29 6.58 1.48 -8.58
C LEU A 29 8.10 1.40 -8.44
N GLY A 30 8.58 1.23 -7.20
CA GLY A 30 9.99 1.02 -6.89
C GLY A 30 10.50 -0.33 -7.43
N ARG A 31 11.82 -0.54 -7.31
CA ARG A 31 12.42 -1.85 -7.63
C ARG A 31 11.90 -2.92 -6.66
N ASP A 32 11.82 -4.16 -7.13
CA ASP A 32 11.44 -5.32 -6.30
C ASP A 32 10.01 -5.18 -5.74
N THR A 33 9.12 -4.56 -6.53
CA THR A 33 7.70 -4.37 -6.16
C THR A 33 6.87 -5.56 -6.63
N THR A 34 6.06 -6.14 -5.73
CA THR A 34 5.11 -7.20 -6.07
C THR A 34 3.69 -6.76 -5.79
N LEU A 35 2.84 -6.76 -6.82
CA LEU A 35 1.41 -6.49 -6.70
C LEU A 35 0.61 -7.79 -6.80
N GLY A 36 -0.23 -8.06 -5.80
CA GLY A 36 -1.14 -9.19 -5.78
C GLY A 36 -2.22 -9.09 -6.85
N ARG A 37 -3.02 -10.14 -7.00
CA ARG A 37 -4.20 -10.12 -7.88
C ARG A 37 -5.24 -9.13 -7.34
N ASP A 38 -6.01 -8.53 -8.24
CA ASP A 38 -7.11 -7.62 -7.89
C ASP A 38 -6.59 -6.38 -7.11
N THR A 39 -5.40 -5.89 -7.49
CA THR A 39 -4.78 -4.70 -6.89
C THR A 39 -5.19 -3.45 -7.66
N THR A 40 -5.65 -2.42 -6.96
CA THR A 40 -5.94 -1.11 -7.55
C THR A 40 -5.11 -0.02 -6.88
N LEU A 41 -4.32 0.69 -7.68
CA LEU A 41 -3.57 1.87 -7.24
C LEU A 41 -4.24 3.14 -7.77
N GLY A 42 -4.57 4.07 -6.88
CA GLY A 42 -5.12 5.36 -7.23
C GLY A 42 -4.14 6.24 -8.02
N ARG A 43 -4.62 7.39 -8.47
CA ARG A 43 -3.76 8.40 -9.10
C ARG A 43 -2.73 8.93 -8.08
N ASP A 44 -1.55 9.33 -8.54
CA ASP A 44 -0.51 9.93 -7.71
C ASP A 44 -0.02 8.95 -6.62
N THR A 45 0.12 7.66 -6.98
CA THR A 45 0.58 6.61 -6.05
C THR A 45 2.07 6.35 -6.22
N THR A 46 2.82 6.34 -5.11
CA THR A 46 4.25 5.96 -5.10
C THR A 46 4.49 4.78 -4.19
N LEU A 47 5.04 3.70 -4.73
CA LEU A 47 5.51 2.55 -3.96
C LEU A 47 7.03 2.57 -3.87
N GLY A 48 7.56 2.47 -2.64
CA GLY A 48 8.98 2.35 -2.38
C GLY A 48 9.57 1.04 -2.91
N ARG A 49 10.90 0.92 -2.83
CA ARG A 49 11.59 -0.33 -3.13
C ARG A 49 11.18 -1.43 -2.15
N ASP A 50 11.20 -2.69 -2.59
CA ASP A 50 10.91 -3.85 -1.74
C ASP A 50 9.47 -3.80 -1.18
N THR A 51 8.50 -3.36 -2.00
CA THR A 51 7.09 -3.25 -1.59
C THR A 51 6.28 -4.47 -2.04
N THR A 52 5.52 -5.06 -1.14
CA THR A 52 4.61 -6.18 -1.46
C THR A 52 3.17 -5.82 -1.12
N LEU A 53 2.27 -5.89 -2.10
CA LEU A 53 0.83 -5.73 -1.91
C LEU A 53 0.14 -7.10 -2.04
N GLY A 54 -0.65 -7.46 -1.03
CA GLY A 54 -1.47 -8.67 -1.05
C GLY A 54 -2.57 -8.63 -2.10
N ARG A 55 -3.27 -9.77 -2.24
CA ARG A 55 -4.47 -9.83 -3.10
C ARG A 55 -5.57 -8.92 -2.54
N ASP A 56 -6.41 -8.38 -3.42
CA ASP A 56 -7.55 -7.53 -3.05
C ASP A 56 -7.10 -6.24 -2.33
N THR A 57 -6.00 -5.63 -2.79
CA THR A 57 -5.46 -4.39 -2.21
C THR A 57 -5.94 -3.17 -2.97
N THR A 58 -6.45 -2.16 -2.27
CA THR A 58 -6.83 -0.86 -2.86
C THR A 58 -6.07 0.27 -2.20
N LEU A 59 -5.33 1.06 -2.99
CA LEU A 59 -4.70 2.30 -2.56
C LEU A 59 -5.46 3.49 -3.12
N GLY A 60 -5.85 4.41 -2.23
CA GLY A 60 -6.47 5.67 -2.60
C GLY A 60 -5.53 6.57 -3.40
N ARG A 61 -6.08 7.69 -3.88
CA ARG A 61 -5.29 8.73 -4.54
C ARG A 61 -4.30 9.36 -3.55
N ASP A 62 -3.16 9.84 -4.06
CA ASP A 62 -2.13 10.52 -3.25
C ASP A 62 -1.58 9.59 -2.14
N THR A 63 -1.32 8.32 -2.48
CA THR A 63 -0.80 7.33 -1.53
C THR A 63 0.71 7.14 -1.70
N THR A 64 1.47 7.18 -0.60
CA THR A 64 2.91 6.91 -0.60
C THR A 64 3.24 5.76 0.34
N LEU A 65 3.86 4.70 -0.18
CA LEU A 65 4.41 3.61 0.62
C LEU A 65 5.93 3.71 0.67
N GLY A 66 6.50 3.67 1.88
CA GLY A 66 7.93 3.65 2.09
C GLY A 66 8.59 2.39 1.56
N ARG A 67 9.92 2.34 1.64
CA ARG A 67 10.69 1.13 1.34
C ARG A 67 10.38 0.03 2.35
N ASP A 68 10.47 -1.23 1.93
CA ASP A 68 10.25 -2.41 2.77
C ASP A 68 8.81 -2.46 3.35
N THR A 69 7.81 -2.05 2.55
CA THR A 69 6.41 -2.04 2.98
C THR A 69 5.69 -3.32 2.57
N THR A 70 4.95 -3.94 3.50
CA THR A 70 4.10 -5.10 3.21
C THR A 70 2.65 -4.82 3.57
N LEU A 71 1.74 -4.95 2.60
CA LEU A 71 0.30 -4.92 2.82
C LEU A 71 -0.28 -6.34 2.69
N GLY A 72 -1.02 -6.76 3.70
CA GLY A 72 -1.73 -8.03 3.71
C GLY A 72 -2.86 -8.07 2.66
N ARG A 73 -3.48 -9.25 2.55
CA ARG A 73 -4.67 -9.43 1.71
C ARG A 73 -5.83 -8.59 2.25
N ASP A 74 -6.72 -8.15 1.36
CA ASP A 74 -7.92 -7.39 1.72
C ASP A 74 -7.58 -6.06 2.42
N THR A 75 -6.53 -5.36 1.96
CA THR A 75 -6.09 -4.08 2.54
C THR A 75 -6.64 -2.90 1.75
N THR A 76 -7.21 -1.91 2.44
CA THR A 76 -7.67 -0.66 1.84
C THR A 76 -6.99 0.54 2.49
N LEU A 77 -6.29 1.36 1.70
CA LEU A 77 -5.76 2.64 2.14
C LEU A 77 -6.58 3.78 1.55
N GLY A 78 -7.02 4.70 2.40
CA GLY A 78 -7.71 5.90 2.00
C GLY A 78 -6.85 6.85 1.16
N ARG A 79 -7.47 7.92 0.67
CA ARG A 79 -6.76 9.01 0.01
C ARG A 79 -5.81 9.70 0.98
N ASP A 80 -4.72 10.26 0.47
CA ASP A 80 -3.73 11.02 1.26
C ASP A 80 -3.09 10.16 2.36
N THR A 81 -2.79 8.89 2.05
CA THR A 81 -2.18 7.95 3.01
C THR A 81 -0.67 7.87 2.82
N THR A 82 0.09 7.98 3.91
CA THR A 82 1.55 7.78 3.90
C THR A 82 1.94 6.67 4.86
N LEU A 83 2.64 5.65 4.36
CA LEU A 83 3.29 4.64 5.19
C LEU A 83 4.80 4.86 5.20
N GLY A 84 5.38 4.88 6.39
CA GLY A 84 6.82 4.95 6.58
C GLY A 84 7.56 3.72 6.04
N ARG A 85 8.91 3.77 6.14
CA ARG A 85 9.77 2.61 5.86
C ARG A 85 9.46 1.48 6.85
N ASP A 86 9.63 0.23 6.41
CA ASP A 86 9.46 -0.97 7.25
C ASP A 86 8.03 -1.09 7.84
N ALA A 87 7.01 -0.62 7.10
CA ALA A 87 5.62 -0.68 7.53
C ALA A 87 4.98 -2.02 7.14
N THR A 88 4.29 -2.67 8.09
CA THR A 88 3.57 -3.93 7.85
C THR A 88 2.11 -3.78 8.24
N LEU A 89 1.21 -4.06 7.31
CA LEU A 89 -0.23 -4.11 7.55
C LEU A 89 -0.72 -5.55 7.38
N GLY A 90 -1.42 -6.06 8.38
CA GLY A 90 -2.03 -7.37 8.38
C GLY A 90 -3.18 -7.47 7.39
N ARG A 91 -3.73 -8.68 7.29
CA ARG A 91 -4.96 -8.93 6.52
C ARG A 91 -6.13 -8.10 7.03
N ASP A 92 -7.05 -7.75 6.14
CA ASP A 92 -8.32 -7.10 6.49
C ASP A 92 -8.07 -5.74 7.18
N THR A 93 -7.03 -5.02 6.74
CA THR A 93 -6.68 -3.70 7.29
C THR A 93 -7.31 -2.58 6.49
N THR A 94 -7.95 -1.63 7.17
CA THR A 94 -8.49 -0.40 6.54
C THR A 94 -7.90 0.84 7.19
N LEU A 95 -7.24 1.68 6.39
CA LEU A 95 -6.82 3.01 6.80
C LEU A 95 -7.73 4.07 6.20
N GLY A 96 -8.23 4.97 7.03
CA GLY A 96 -9.01 6.12 6.60
C GLY A 96 -8.19 7.12 5.79
N ARG A 97 -8.88 8.16 5.31
CA ARG A 97 -8.23 9.29 4.63
C ARG A 97 -7.24 10.01 5.56
N ASP A 98 -6.22 10.62 4.99
CA ASP A 98 -5.29 11.50 5.72
C ASP A 98 -4.58 10.73 6.85
N THR A 99 -4.23 9.46 6.58
CA THR A 99 -3.54 8.59 7.54
C THR A 99 -2.04 8.61 7.33
N THR A 100 -1.27 8.81 8.39
CA THR A 100 0.19 8.72 8.38
C THR A 100 0.66 7.67 9.38
N LEU A 101 1.34 6.63 8.89
CA LEU A 101 2.04 5.67 9.73
C LEU A 101 3.53 5.96 9.70
N GLY A 102 4.14 6.08 10.87
CA GLY A 102 5.57 6.27 11.01
C GLY A 102 6.39 5.07 10.53
N ARG A 103 7.71 5.23 10.65
CA ARG A 103 8.66 4.14 10.38
C ARG A 103 8.45 2.98 11.33
N ASP A 104 8.71 1.76 10.89
CA ASP A 104 8.69 0.56 11.75
C ASP A 104 7.30 0.38 12.41
N THR A 105 6.23 0.65 11.65
CA THR A 105 4.84 0.49 12.13
C THR A 105 4.28 -0.86 11.72
N THR A 106 3.71 -1.59 12.67
CA THR A 106 3.02 -2.86 12.43
C THR A 106 1.56 -2.75 12.85
N LEU A 107 0.65 -2.97 11.90
CA LEU A 107 -0.77 -3.16 12.17
C LEU A 107 -1.11 -4.63 11.98
N GLY A 108 -1.68 -5.26 12.99
CA GLY A 108 -2.14 -6.64 12.95
C GLY A 108 -3.40 -6.80 12.09
N ARG A 109 -3.92 -8.02 12.06
CA ARG A 109 -5.15 -8.33 11.31
C ARG A 109 -6.36 -7.57 11.83
N ASP A 110 -7.33 -7.37 10.94
CA ASP A 110 -8.62 -6.75 11.23
C ASP A 110 -8.50 -5.34 11.83
N THR A 111 -7.41 -4.63 11.51
CA THR A 111 -7.17 -3.28 12.02
C THR A 111 -7.91 -2.25 11.20
N THR A 112 -8.68 -1.38 11.86
CA THR A 112 -9.30 -0.22 11.21
C THR A 112 -8.83 1.06 11.90
N LEU A 113 -8.21 1.95 11.13
CA LEU A 113 -7.89 3.32 11.56
C LEU A 113 -8.81 4.31 10.86
N GLY A 114 -9.30 5.29 11.63
CA GLY A 114 -10.18 6.33 11.12
C GLY A 114 -9.47 7.34 10.23
N ARG A 115 -10.19 8.39 9.84
CA ARG A 115 -9.59 9.54 9.14
C ARG A 115 -8.67 10.31 10.08
N ASP A 116 -7.72 11.04 9.50
CA ASP A 116 -6.82 11.95 10.22
C ASP A 116 -5.99 11.23 11.31
N THR A 117 -5.65 9.96 11.08
CA THR A 117 -4.91 9.15 12.04
C THR A 117 -3.41 9.32 11.81
N THR A 118 -2.66 9.63 12.88
CA THR A 118 -1.19 9.63 12.84
C THR A 118 -0.65 8.66 13.89
N LEU A 119 0.10 7.66 13.45
CA LEU A 119 0.89 6.78 14.31
C LEU A 119 2.37 7.15 14.20
N GLY A 120 3.05 7.15 15.35
CA GLY A 120 4.47 7.49 15.44
C GLY A 120 5.37 6.39 14.86
N ARG A 121 6.67 6.54 15.06
CA ARG A 121 7.62 5.44 14.78
C ARG A 121 7.43 4.30 15.78
N ASP A 122 7.85 3.10 15.40
CA ASP A 122 7.90 1.93 16.28
C ASP A 122 6.54 1.61 16.91
N THR A 123 5.46 1.82 16.15
CA THR A 123 4.10 1.61 16.65
C THR A 123 3.61 0.22 16.26
N THR A 124 3.16 -0.57 17.23
CA THR A 124 2.51 -1.85 16.97
C THR A 124 1.08 -1.79 17.48
N LEU A 125 0.11 -2.04 16.60
CA LEU A 125 -1.31 -2.11 16.92
C LEU A 125 -1.87 -3.46 16.49
N GLY A 126 -2.63 -4.13 17.35
CA GLY A 126 -3.16 -5.47 17.05
C GLY A 126 -2.21 -6.60 17.46
N ARG A 127 -2.72 -7.83 17.45
CA ARG A 127 -1.97 -9.06 17.77
C ARG A 127 -1.80 -9.89 16.50
N ASP A 128 -0.56 -10.23 16.18
CA ASP A 128 -0.24 -11.27 15.21
C ASP A 128 -0.55 -12.64 15.84
N THR A 129 -1.83 -13.03 15.91
CA THR A 129 -2.27 -14.37 16.38
C THR A 129 -2.76 -15.21 15.24
#